data_AF-A0A964G6W2-F1
#
_entry.id   AF-A0A964G6W2-F1
#
_cell.length_a   1.000
_cell.length_b   1.000
_cell.length_c   1.000
_cell.angle_alpha   90.00
_cell.angle_beta   90.00
_cell.angle_gamma   90.00
#
_symmetry.space_group_name_H-M   'P 1'
#
loop_
_entity.id
_entity.type
_entity.pdbx_description
1 polymer ?
#
loop_
_entity_poly.entity_id
_entity_poly.type
_entity_poly.pdbx_seq_one_letter_code
_entity_poly.pdbx_strand_id
1 'polypeptide(L)' 'MKTPQWTVKVSRKYNPDRTVVAYGESAPAVEANVIKSLREDYGIWDASAIEVIGQIQGLRG' A
#
# COMPACT_ATOMS: atom_id res chain seq x y z
N MET A 1 19.83 6.92 1.98
CA MET A 1 18.91 6.33 2.98
C MET A 1 18.03 5.31 2.26
N LYS A 2 17.73 4.15 2.84
CA LYS A 2 16.77 3.21 2.22
C LYS A 2 15.36 3.73 2.46
N THR A 3 14.54 3.79 1.41
CA THR A 3 13.13 4.20 1.53
C THR A 3 12.39 3.21 2.44
N PRO A 4 11.65 3.70 3.45
CA PRO A 4 10.89 2.83 4.34
C PRO A 4 9.87 1.97 3.59
N GLN A 5 9.66 0.76 4.10
CA GLN A 5 8.63 -0.17 3.64
C GLN A 5 7.41 -0.10 4.56
N TRP A 6 6.24 -0.32 4.00
CA TRP A 6 4.97 -0.21 4.69
C TRP A 6 4.04 -1.34 4.26
N THR A 7 3.28 -1.84 5.22
CA THR A 7 2.23 -2.83 5.01
C THR A 7 0.91 -2.10 4.80
N VAL A 8 0.27 -2.33 3.67
CA VAL A 8 -0.96 -1.65 3.26
C VAL A 8 -2.05 -2.68 3.05
N LYS A 9 -3.19 -2.46 3.70
CA LYS A 9 -4.42 -3.21 3.47
C LYS A 9 -5.20 -2.54 2.34
N VAL A 10 -5.52 -3.33 1.31
CA VAL A 10 -6.34 -2.93 0.17
C VAL A 10 -7.63 -3.71 0.23
N SER A 11 -8.73 -3.00 0.49
CA SER A 11 -10.08 -3.54 0.45
C SER A 11 -10.74 -3.20 -0.88
N ARG A 12 -11.46 -4.17 -1.43
CA ARG A 12 -12.13 -4.07 -2.72
C ARG A 12 -13.57 -4.52 -2.57
N LYS A 13 -14.47 -3.95 -3.37
CA LYS A 13 -15.91 -4.20 -3.21
C LYS A 13 -16.32 -5.66 -3.44
N TYR A 14 -15.65 -6.36 -4.34
CA TYR A 14 -16.03 -7.72 -4.78
C TYR A 14 -14.90 -8.74 -4.59
N ASN A 15 -13.79 -8.34 -3.96
CA ASN A 15 -12.63 -9.19 -3.76
C ASN A 15 -12.26 -9.22 -2.28
N PRO A 16 -11.69 -10.34 -1.80
CA PRO A 16 -11.19 -10.40 -0.44
C PRO A 16 -10.10 -9.33 -0.23
N ASP A 17 -10.04 -8.82 1.00
CA ASP A 17 -8.99 -7.91 1.43
C ASP A 17 -7.61 -8.50 1.12
N ARG A 18 -6.71 -7.66 0.64
CA ARG A 18 -5.32 -8.05 0.39
C ARG A 18 -4.37 -7.15 1.14
N THR A 19 -3.28 -7.73 1.59
CA THR A 19 -2.16 -6.98 2.16
C THR A 19 -1.04 -6.91 1.14
N VAL A 20 -0.55 -5.71 0.87
CA VAL A 20 0.57 -5.46 -0.04
C VAL A 20 1.67 -4.70 0.68
N VAL A 21 2.90 -4.84 0.20
CA VAL A 21 4.03 -4.05 0.67
C VAL A 21 4.26 -2.91 -0.30
N ALA A 22 4.36 -1.69 0.22
CA ALA A 22 4.61 -0.48 -0.56
C ALA A 22 5.73 0.35 0.06
N TYR A 23 6.40 1.14 -0.79
CA TYR A 23 7.55 1.95 -0.40
C TYR A 23 7.17 3.43 -0.40
N GLY A 24 7.62 4.15 0.61
CA GLY A 24 7.42 5.58 0.69
C GLY A 24 7.99 6.19 1.96
N GLU A 25 8.20 7.51 1.91
CA GLU A 25 8.84 8.25 3.00
C GLU A 25 7.89 8.49 4.18
N SER A 26 6.57 8.41 3.95
CA SER A 26 5.52 8.60 4.96
C SER A 26 4.28 7.79 4.60
N ALA A 27 3.41 7.53 5.59
CA ALA A 27 2.16 6.81 5.36
C ALA A 27 1.25 7.45 4.28
N PRO A 28 1.05 8.79 4.24
CA PRO A 28 0.25 9.40 3.17
C PRO A 28 0.88 9.26 1.78
N ALA A 29 2.21 9.33 1.68
CA ALA A 29 2.90 9.13 0.40
C ALA A 29 2.75 7.69 -0.11
N VAL A 30 2.79 6.72 0.81
CA VAL A 30 2.56 5.31 0.50
C VAL A 30 1.13 5.10 0.00
N GLU A 31 0.14 5.66 0.69
CA GLU A 31 -1.27 5.54 0.30
C GLU A 31 -1.51 6.07 -1.12
N ALA A 32 -0.99 7.27 -1.42
CA ALA A 32 -1.08 7.86 -2.75
C ALA A 32 -0.41 6.99 -3.84
N ASN A 33 0.79 6.45 -3.56
CA ASN A 33 1.50 5.57 -4.49
C ASN A 33 0.74 4.26 -4.73
N VAL A 34 0.15 3.67 -3.69
CA VAL A 34 -0.65 2.45 -3.81
C VAL A 34 -1.91 2.70 -4.63
N ILE A 35 -2.63 3.80 -4.37
CA ILE A 35 -3.79 4.22 -5.20
C ILE A 35 -3.38 4.34 -6.67
N LYS A 36 -2.26 5.00 -6.93
CA LYS A 36 -1.75 5.22 -8.28
C LYS A 36 -1.42 3.88 -8.97
N SER A 37 -0.61 3.03 -8.35
CA SER A 37 -0.27 1.71 -8.92
C SER A 37 -1.50 0.84 -9.15
N LEU A 38 -2.45 0.80 -8.22
CA LEU A 38 -3.67 0.02 -8.39
C LEU A 38 -4.45 0.44 -9.64
N ARG A 39 -4.54 1.75 -9.90
CA ARG A 39 -5.26 2.28 -11.05
C ARG A 39 -4.48 2.15 -12.36
N GLU A 40 -3.23 2.56 -12.37
CA GLU A 40 -2.40 2.64 -13.58
C GLU A 40 -1.87 1.27 -14.01
N ASP A 41 -1.35 0.47 -13.07
CA ASP A 41 -0.68 -0.79 -13.41
C ASP A 41 -1.65 -1.97 -13.49
N TYR A 42 -2.69 -1.96 -12.65
CA TYR A 42 -3.62 -3.09 -12.50
C TYR A 42 -5.05 -2.81 -12.99
N GLY A 43 -5.36 -1.56 -13.37
CA GLY A 43 -6.71 -1.18 -13.79
C GLY A 43 -7.77 -1.38 -12.71
N ILE A 44 -7.38 -1.35 -11.44
CA ILE A 44 -8.26 -1.55 -10.28
C ILE A 44 -8.82 -0.19 -9.85
N TRP A 45 -10.07 0.05 -10.21
CA TRP A 45 -10.83 1.26 -9.86
C TRP A 45 -11.83 1.03 -8.71
N ASP A 46 -12.07 -0.23 -8.34
CA ASP A 46 -13.04 -0.66 -7.32
C ASP A 46 -12.44 -0.81 -5.90
N ALA A 47 -11.21 -0.34 -5.69
CA ALA A 47 -10.62 -0.27 -4.35
C ALA A 47 -11.48 0.66 -3.48
N SER A 48 -12.13 0.08 -2.45
CA SER A 48 -13.08 0.77 -1.58
C SER A 48 -12.42 1.41 -0.37
N ALA A 49 -11.29 0.86 0.08
CA ALA A 49 -10.51 1.37 1.18
C ALA A 49 -9.02 0.98 1.01
N ILE A 50 -8.14 1.92 1.32
CA ILE A 50 -6.69 1.70 1.40
C ILE A 50 -6.24 2.21 2.76
N GLU A 51 -5.63 1.33 3.54
CA GLU A 51 -5.23 1.60 4.92
C GLU A 51 -3.77 1.19 5.12
N VAL A 52 -2.95 2.12 5.57
CA VAL A 52 -1.57 1.81 5.98
C VAL A 52 -1.61 1.24 7.40
N ILE A 53 -1.41 -0.07 7.51
CA ILE A 53 -1.58 -0.81 8.78
C ILE A 53 -0.27 -1.00 9.56
N GLY A 54 0.88 -0.66 8.96
CA GLY A 54 2.15 -0.67 9.69
C GLY A 54 3.34 -0.28 8.85
N GLN A 55 4.40 0.19 9.51
CA GLN A 55 5.72 0.40 8.89
C GLN A 55 6.56 -0.87 9.11
N ILE A 56 7.09 -1.43 8.03
CA ILE A 56 8.10 -2.49 8.11
C ILE A 56 9.41 -1.81 8.45
N GLN A 57 9.77 -1.83 9.73
CA GLN A 57 11.13 -1.47 10.14
C GLN A 57 12.06 -2.54 9.59
N GLY A 58 13.01 -2.14 8.75
CA GLY A 58 14.00 -3.06 8.22
C GLY A 58 14.61 -3.87 9.36
N LEU A 59 14.59 -5.20 9.21
CA LEU A 59 15.29 -6.13 10.10
C LEU A 59 16.68 -5.56 10.40
N ARG A 60 16.91 -5.14 11.64
CA ARG A 60 18.27 -4.98 12.17
C ARG A 60 18.87 -6.39 12.19
N GLY A 61 19.68 -6.68 11.18
CA GLY A 61 20.63 -7.79 11.13
C GLY A 61 21.98 -7.21 10.74
#